data_AF-A0A3B9VBN0-F1
#
_entry.id   AF-A0A3B9VBN0-F1
#
_cell.length_a   1.000
_cell.length_b   1.000
_cell.length_c   1.000
_cell.angle_alpha   90.00
_cell.angle_beta   90.00
_cell.angle_gamma   90.00
#
_symmetry.space_group_name_H-M   'P 1'
#
loop_
_entity.id
_entity.type
_entity.pdbx_description
1 polymer ?
#
loop_
_entity_poly.entity_id
_entity_poly.type
_entity_poly.pdbx_seq_one_letter_code
_entity_poly.pdbx_strand_id
1 'polypeptide(L)'
;MILSGKGVRGDLRDFWNKRNRSPTIWDRRESMVTVEDAKKVAQHLVKTMDPVCVIVFGSVAKTGKGEDIDLLIVTEDKEKDLKTIDSEVHKLLKPFYGDFAIDPFVVPRLVLRKHFLQGSPFLRLVQREGRCLYMKDSIDQWFRQAREDMAMAECLFNNKYYRGACYHSQQAIEKGMKGVLIKKGWELEKVHSIRLLTSIAQRYGISSVMQEEDMDFIDSIYRGRYPAEEGLLPIGEPTMEDAMRAVKIASDVIRKLL
;
A
#
# COMPACT_ATOMS: atom_id res chain seq x y z
N MET A 1 -20.75 -22.50 35.54
CA MET A 1 -19.64 -21.97 36.36
C MET A 1 -18.95 -20.89 35.56
N ILE A 2 -19.28 -19.63 35.86
CA ILE A 2 -18.82 -18.44 35.13
C ILE A 2 -17.42 -18.11 35.66
N LEU A 3 -16.38 -18.33 34.85
CA LEU A 3 -15.04 -17.84 35.17
C LEU A 3 -14.90 -16.42 34.64
N SER A 4 -14.90 -15.48 35.59
CA SER A 4 -14.61 -14.07 35.41
C SER A 4 -13.18 -13.84 34.93
N GLY A 5 -12.99 -13.61 33.63
CA GLY A 5 -11.73 -13.14 33.05
C GLY A 5 -11.58 -11.63 33.17
N LYS A 6 -11.14 -11.14 34.34
CA LYS A 6 -10.57 -9.79 34.46
C LYS A 6 -9.20 -9.78 33.80
N GLY A 7 -8.95 -8.80 32.93
CA GLY A 7 -7.61 -8.42 32.47
C GLY A 7 -7.39 -8.63 30.98
N VAL A 8 -7.75 -7.64 30.17
CA VAL A 8 -6.90 -6.82 29.26
C VAL A 8 -7.88 -5.83 28.59
N ARG A 9 -8.37 -4.86 29.37
CA ARG A 9 -8.99 -3.63 28.84
C ARG A 9 -7.90 -2.57 28.85
N GLY A 10 -7.03 -2.59 27.85
CA GLY A 10 -6.19 -1.46 27.52
C GLY A 10 -6.69 -0.95 26.19
N ASP A 11 -7.44 0.15 26.19
CA ASP A 11 -7.75 0.87 24.95
C ASP A 11 -6.43 1.46 24.43
N LEU A 12 -6.18 1.44 23.11
CA LEU A 12 -5.03 2.17 22.52
C LEU A 12 -5.11 3.67 22.89
N ARG A 13 -6.33 4.17 23.19
CA ARG A 13 -6.55 5.48 23.81
C ARG A 13 -5.92 5.65 25.19
N ASP A 14 -5.92 4.63 26.05
CA ASP A 14 -5.35 4.74 27.40
C ASP A 14 -3.82 4.80 27.36
N PHE A 15 -3.21 4.19 26.33
CA PHE A 15 -1.78 4.34 26.05
C PHE A 15 -1.46 5.71 25.44
N TRP A 16 -2.28 6.21 24.52
CA TRP A 16 -2.13 7.52 23.89
C TRP A 16 -2.35 8.68 24.87
N ASN A 17 -3.37 8.61 25.73
CA ASN A 17 -3.69 9.66 26.71
C ASN A 17 -2.76 9.69 27.93
N LYS A 18 -2.08 8.59 28.27
CA LYS A 18 -1.19 8.53 29.46
C LYS A 18 0.18 9.20 29.28
N ARG A 19 0.59 9.55 28.06
CA ARG A 19 1.91 10.17 27.80
C ARG A 19 1.90 11.68 27.59
N ASN A 20 0.74 12.35 27.68
CA ASN A 20 0.71 13.82 27.76
C ASN A 20 1.14 14.29 29.15
N ARG A 21 2.45 14.33 29.40
CA ARG A 21 3.14 15.21 30.37
C ARG A 21 4.66 14.96 30.34
N SER A 22 5.38 15.84 29.65
CA SER A 22 6.40 16.75 30.21
C SER A 22 7.35 17.21 29.10
N PRO A 23 7.46 18.53 28.81
CA PRO A 23 8.39 19.03 27.83
C PRO A 23 9.81 18.95 28.41
N THR A 24 10.66 18.10 27.84
CA THR A 24 12.08 18.13 28.13
C THR A 24 12.76 19.07 27.13
N ILE A 25 13.22 20.18 27.68
CA ILE A 25 13.95 21.27 27.06
C ILE A 25 15.30 20.74 26.57
N TRP A 26 15.49 20.61 25.26
CA TRP A 26 16.81 20.70 24.63
C TRP A 26 16.68 21.29 23.21
N ASP A 27 17.24 22.50 23.10
CA ASP A 27 17.75 23.20 21.92
C ASP A 27 17.07 22.94 20.56
N ARG A 28 16.24 23.92 20.15
CA ARG A 28 15.71 24.03 18.79
C ARG A 28 16.87 24.20 17.81
N ARG A 29 17.34 23.10 17.21
CA ARG A 29 17.82 23.17 15.83
C ARG A 29 16.62 23.28 14.91
N GLU A 30 16.68 24.31 14.09
CA GLU A 30 15.74 24.72 13.04
C GLU A 30 15.58 23.69 11.89
N SER A 31 15.73 22.40 12.14
CA SER A 31 15.54 21.35 11.13
C SER A 31 14.26 20.59 11.41
N MET A 32 13.16 21.04 10.80
CA MET A 32 11.97 20.21 10.69
C MET A 32 12.35 18.86 10.06
N VAL A 33 11.93 17.76 10.68
CA VAL A 33 12.18 16.42 10.17
C VAL A 33 11.35 16.17 8.91
N THR A 34 11.88 15.44 7.94
CA THR A 34 11.25 15.27 6.63
C THR A 34 10.74 13.84 6.40
N VAL A 35 9.90 13.67 5.37
CA VAL A 35 9.51 12.33 4.88
C VAL A 35 10.72 11.51 4.46
N GLU A 36 11.78 12.15 3.96
CA GLU A 36 13.00 11.44 3.57
C GLU A 36 13.73 10.86 4.79
N ASP A 37 13.70 11.58 5.91
CA ASP A 37 14.24 11.07 7.17
C ASP A 37 13.40 9.91 7.71
N ALA A 38 12.07 9.99 7.59
CA ALA A 38 11.18 8.88 7.91
C ALA A 38 11.45 7.65 7.02
N LYS A 39 11.72 7.83 5.72
CA LYS A 39 12.15 6.76 4.82
C LYS A 39 13.47 6.11 5.28
N LYS A 40 14.47 6.90 5.70
CA LYS A 40 15.74 6.36 6.24
C LYS A 40 15.52 5.52 7.50
N VAL A 41 14.70 6.02 8.43
CA VAL A 41 14.33 5.27 9.65
C VAL A 41 13.62 3.96 9.29
N ALA A 42 12.64 4.01 8.38
CA ALA A 42 11.94 2.83 7.92
C ALA A 42 12.89 1.81 7.28
N GLN A 43 13.81 2.24 6.42
CA GLN A 43 14.82 1.37 5.81
C GLN A 43 15.72 0.68 6.85
N HIS A 44 16.10 1.39 7.92
CA HIS A 44 16.87 0.80 9.01
C HIS A 44 16.07 -0.29 9.75
N LEU A 45 14.80 -0.01 10.08
CA LEU A 45 13.91 -0.99 10.70
C LEU A 45 13.71 -2.22 9.80
N VAL A 46 13.48 -2.01 8.51
CA VAL A 46 13.29 -3.10 7.54
C VAL A 46 14.50 -4.05 7.52
N LYS A 47 15.72 -3.51 7.48
CA LYS A 47 16.94 -4.31 7.45
C LYS A 47 17.22 -5.07 8.74
N THR A 48 16.72 -4.60 9.89
CA THR A 48 17.11 -5.10 11.22
C THR A 48 16.07 -5.99 11.88
N MET A 49 14.78 -5.77 11.62
CA MET A 49 13.71 -6.51 12.32
C MET A 49 12.67 -7.18 11.40
N ASP A 50 12.73 -6.95 10.08
CA ASP A 50 11.79 -7.51 9.10
C ASP A 50 10.31 -7.30 9.50
N PRO A 51 9.85 -6.04 9.62
CA PRO A 51 8.47 -5.74 10.00
C PRO A 51 7.51 -6.15 8.87
N VAL A 52 6.22 -6.32 9.19
CA VAL A 52 5.17 -6.51 8.18
C VAL A 52 4.92 -5.21 7.43
N CYS A 53 4.89 -4.07 8.14
CA CYS A 53 4.63 -2.78 7.54
C CYS A 53 5.20 -1.64 8.40
N VAL A 54 5.64 -0.56 7.75
CA VAL A 54 6.02 0.70 8.40
C VAL A 54 5.23 1.82 7.73
N ILE A 55 4.47 2.58 8.53
CA ILE A 55 3.63 3.69 8.07
C ILE A 55 4.05 4.94 8.84
N VAL A 56 4.36 6.02 8.15
CA VAL A 56 4.46 7.34 8.78
C VAL A 56 3.08 7.98 8.79
N PHE A 57 2.69 8.61 9.90
CA PHE A 57 1.44 9.37 9.99
C PHE A 57 1.70 10.76 10.59
N GLY A 58 0.65 11.51 10.93
CA GLY A 58 0.82 12.82 11.55
C GLY A 58 1.31 13.90 10.59
N SER A 59 2.10 14.84 11.11
CA SER A 59 2.53 16.06 10.41
C SER A 59 3.39 15.72 9.17
N VAL A 60 4.44 14.92 9.35
CA VAL A 60 5.35 14.46 8.29
C VAL A 60 4.59 13.82 7.13
N ALA A 61 3.61 12.97 7.41
CA ALA A 61 2.79 12.33 6.39
C ALA A 61 1.86 13.30 5.64
N LYS A 62 1.42 14.40 6.25
CA LYS A 62 0.54 15.39 5.61
C LYS A 62 1.32 16.39 4.76
N THR A 63 2.29 17.05 5.38
CA THR A 63 2.94 18.25 4.84
C THR A 63 4.32 17.95 4.26
N GLY A 64 4.85 16.74 4.47
CA GLY A 64 6.21 16.38 4.07
C GLY A 64 7.28 16.71 5.12
N LYS A 65 6.93 17.52 6.14
CA LYS A 65 7.84 17.96 7.22
C LYS A 65 7.12 18.10 8.56
N GLY A 66 7.79 17.81 9.67
CA GLY A 66 7.20 17.86 11.01
C GLY A 66 8.20 18.24 12.10
N GLU A 67 7.72 18.29 13.34
CA GLU A 67 8.57 18.41 14.54
C GLU A 67 9.13 17.04 14.96
N ASP A 68 8.37 15.99 14.69
CA ASP A 68 8.59 14.60 15.08
C ASP A 68 8.18 13.62 13.97
N ILE A 69 8.67 12.39 14.05
CA ILE A 69 8.25 11.29 13.18
C ILE A 69 7.33 10.33 13.94
N ASP A 70 6.04 10.42 13.68
CA ASP A 70 5.05 9.41 14.09
C ASP A 70 5.13 8.16 13.20
N LEU A 71 5.50 7.01 13.77
CA LEU A 71 5.57 5.74 13.02
C LEU A 71 4.61 4.71 13.57
N LEU A 72 3.83 4.06 12.71
CA LEU A 72 3.16 2.80 13.01
C LEU A 72 3.99 1.65 12.43
N ILE A 73 4.47 0.78 13.29
CA ILE A 73 5.30 -0.38 12.94
C ILE A 73 4.49 -1.64 13.23
N VAL A 74 4.11 -2.34 12.17
CA VAL A 74 3.38 -3.60 12.27
C VAL A 74 4.38 -4.74 12.21
N THR A 75 4.37 -5.61 13.22
CA THR A 75 5.26 -6.78 13.28
C THR A 75 4.51 -8.07 13.02
N GLU A 76 5.26 -9.13 12.70
CA GLU A 76 4.71 -10.49 12.71
C GLU A 76 4.23 -10.88 14.11
N ASP A 77 3.30 -11.82 14.16
CA ASP A 77 2.79 -12.41 15.39
C ASP A 77 3.83 -13.39 15.95
N LYS A 78 4.74 -12.86 16.78
CA LYS A 78 5.75 -13.65 17.49
C LYS A 78 5.30 -13.92 18.93
N GLU A 79 5.85 -14.95 19.57
CA GLU A 79 5.57 -15.28 20.98
C GLU A 79 6.08 -14.22 21.98
N LYS A 80 6.83 -13.21 21.51
CA LYS A 80 7.30 -12.11 22.34
C LYS A 80 6.13 -11.21 22.75
N ASP A 81 6.13 -10.79 24.01
CA ASP A 81 5.16 -9.81 24.48
C ASP A 81 5.43 -8.41 23.88
N LEU A 82 4.38 -7.59 23.86
CA LEU A 82 4.42 -6.26 23.24
C LEU A 82 5.50 -5.35 23.81
N LYS A 83 5.81 -5.44 25.12
CA LYS A 83 6.80 -4.55 25.75
C LYS A 83 8.21 -4.90 25.29
N THR A 84 8.48 -6.18 25.06
CA THR A 84 9.78 -6.63 24.56
C THR A 84 10.00 -6.13 23.14
N ILE A 85 8.99 -6.26 22.27
CA ILE A 85 9.07 -5.75 20.89
C ILE A 85 9.22 -4.22 20.89
N ASP A 86 8.45 -3.52 21.73
CA ASP A 86 8.55 -2.06 21.89
C ASP A 86 9.96 -1.63 22.33
N SER A 87 10.54 -2.32 23.31
CA SER A 87 11.93 -2.05 23.76
C SER A 87 12.97 -2.33 22.68
N GLU A 88 12.80 -3.39 21.89
CA GLU A 88 13.67 -3.71 20.75
C GLU A 88 13.63 -2.59 19.70
N VAL A 89 12.43 -2.12 19.34
CA VAL A 89 12.28 -1.01 18.39
C VAL A 89 12.95 0.26 18.90
N HIS A 90 12.73 0.65 20.16
CA HIS A 90 13.38 1.83 20.73
C HIS A 90 14.93 1.69 20.75
N LYS A 91 15.47 0.48 20.95
CA LYS A 91 16.91 0.24 20.84
C LYS A 91 17.42 0.43 19.40
N LEU A 92 16.67 -0.04 18.41
CA LEU A 92 17.00 0.11 16.99
C LEU A 92 16.92 1.58 16.54
N LEU A 93 16.04 2.37 17.15
CA LEU A 93 15.88 3.80 16.85
C LEU A 93 16.91 4.71 17.54
N LYS A 94 17.69 4.20 18.49
CA LYS A 94 18.74 4.96 19.21
C LYS A 94 19.65 5.82 18.34
N PRO A 95 20.15 5.33 17.18
CA PRO A 95 21.02 6.12 16.33
C PRO A 95 20.37 7.40 15.77
N PHE A 96 19.04 7.44 15.69
CA PHE A 96 18.29 8.56 15.09
C PHE A 96 17.76 9.56 16.11
N TYR A 97 17.60 9.17 17.37
CA TYR A 97 17.11 10.07 18.43
C TYR A 97 18.02 11.27 18.69
N GLY A 98 19.28 11.23 18.25
CA GLY A 98 20.18 12.37 18.30
C GLY A 98 19.90 13.46 17.26
N ASP A 99 19.21 13.11 16.17
CA ASP A 99 18.95 14.01 15.04
C ASP A 99 17.54 14.60 15.09
N PHE A 100 16.54 13.81 15.50
CA PHE A 100 15.13 14.24 15.57
C PHE A 100 14.30 13.33 16.49
N ALA A 101 13.13 13.84 16.91
CA ALA A 101 12.16 13.07 17.69
C ALA A 101 11.46 12.00 16.84
N ILE A 102 11.27 10.81 17.40
CA ILE A 102 10.57 9.68 16.75
C ILE A 102 9.63 9.04 17.76
N ASP A 103 8.36 8.95 17.41
CA ASP A 103 7.32 8.35 18.23
C ASP A 103 6.84 7.04 17.56
N PRO A 104 7.45 5.89 17.90
CA PRO A 104 7.05 4.61 17.35
C PRO A 104 5.84 4.03 18.09
N PHE A 105 4.86 3.59 17.32
CA PHE A 105 3.73 2.76 17.74
C PHE A 105 3.93 1.37 17.17
N VAL A 106 4.35 0.43 18.01
CA VAL A 106 4.59 -0.96 17.61
C VAL A 106 3.36 -1.80 17.89
N VAL A 107 2.95 -2.62 16.92
CA VAL A 107 1.77 -3.47 17.07
C VAL A 107 1.91 -4.78 16.29
N PRO A 108 1.71 -5.95 16.92
CA PRO A 108 1.60 -7.22 16.21
C PRO A 108 0.38 -7.25 15.30
N ARG A 109 0.47 -7.96 14.18
CA ARG A 109 -0.58 -8.02 13.16
C ARG A 109 -1.94 -8.47 13.70
N LEU A 110 -2.00 -9.47 14.59
CA LEU A 110 -3.24 -9.91 15.24
C LEU A 110 -3.86 -8.83 16.12
N VAL A 111 -3.04 -8.09 16.85
CA VAL A 111 -3.49 -6.98 17.71
C VAL A 111 -4.03 -5.84 16.85
N LEU A 112 -3.33 -5.48 15.78
CA LEU A 112 -3.79 -4.50 14.79
C LEU A 112 -5.15 -4.89 14.21
N ARG A 113 -5.31 -6.15 13.78
CA ARG A 113 -6.57 -6.68 13.24
C ARG A 113 -7.71 -6.58 14.25
N LYS A 114 -7.46 -6.93 15.52
CA LYS A 114 -8.46 -6.80 16.59
C LYS A 114 -8.92 -5.35 16.76
N HIS A 115 -7.99 -4.39 16.80
CA HIS A 115 -8.32 -2.97 16.91
C HIS A 115 -9.04 -2.43 15.68
N PHE A 116 -8.71 -2.92 14.48
CA PHE A 116 -9.41 -2.55 13.26
C PHE A 116 -10.88 -2.98 13.31
N LEU A 117 -11.15 -4.24 13.68
CA LEU A 117 -12.51 -4.78 13.82
C LEU A 117 -13.33 -4.09 14.90
N GLN A 118 -12.68 -3.54 15.92
CA GLN A 118 -13.32 -2.74 16.97
C GLN A 118 -13.55 -1.28 16.58
N GLY A 119 -13.16 -0.88 15.36
CA GLY A 119 -13.32 0.50 14.90
C GLY A 119 -12.42 1.47 15.67
N SER A 120 -11.14 1.15 15.83
CA SER A 120 -10.17 2.04 16.47
C SER A 120 -10.12 3.42 15.79
N PRO A 121 -10.37 4.53 16.51
CA PRO A 121 -10.22 5.89 15.97
C PRO A 121 -8.80 6.19 15.51
N PHE A 122 -7.79 5.64 16.19
CA PHE A 122 -6.38 5.77 15.81
C PHE A 122 -6.11 5.14 14.44
N LEU A 123 -6.63 3.92 14.20
CA LEU A 123 -6.45 3.28 12.89
C LEU A 123 -7.20 4.02 11.79
N ARG A 124 -8.35 4.64 12.09
CA ARG A 124 -9.02 5.54 11.13
C ARG A 124 -8.17 6.76 10.78
N LEU A 125 -7.46 7.34 11.77
CA LEU A 125 -6.53 8.44 11.53
C LEU A 125 -5.39 8.00 10.61
N VAL A 126 -4.74 6.88 10.93
CA VAL A 126 -3.66 6.32 10.10
C VAL A 126 -4.14 5.98 8.69
N GLN A 127 -5.35 5.45 8.52
CA GLN A 127 -5.92 5.19 7.20
C GLN A 127 -6.17 6.45 6.38
N ARG A 128 -6.53 7.56 7.02
CA ARG A 128 -6.82 8.83 6.34
C ARG A 128 -5.54 9.61 5.98
N GLU A 129 -4.52 9.53 6.83
CA GLU A 129 -3.39 10.45 6.80
C GLU A 129 -2.03 9.76 6.63
N GLY A 130 -1.98 8.45 6.86
CA GLY A 130 -0.75 7.68 6.84
C GLY A 130 -0.20 7.49 5.42
N ARG A 131 1.13 7.50 5.32
CA ARG A 131 1.88 7.09 4.13
C ARG A 131 2.63 5.80 4.44
N CYS A 132 2.35 4.76 3.66
CA CYS A 132 3.06 3.49 3.77
C CYS A 132 4.51 3.70 3.28
N LEU A 133 5.48 3.58 4.19
CA LEU A 133 6.90 3.64 3.86
C LEU A 133 7.46 2.28 3.46
N TYR A 134 6.89 1.20 4.01
CA TYR A 134 7.26 -0.17 3.70
C TYR A 134 6.10 -1.12 3.93
N MET A 135 5.96 -2.12 3.06
CA MET A 135 5.05 -3.25 3.22
C MET A 135 5.77 -4.51 2.75
N LYS A 136 5.83 -5.50 3.63
CA LYS A 136 6.40 -6.82 3.35
C LYS A 136 5.62 -7.52 2.24
N ASP A 137 6.36 -8.19 1.37
CA ASP A 137 5.84 -8.92 0.21
C ASP A 137 4.96 -8.07 -0.72
N SER A 138 5.14 -6.74 -0.73
CA SER A 138 4.30 -5.83 -1.52
C SER A 138 4.25 -6.21 -2.99
N ILE A 139 5.38 -6.62 -3.58
CA ILE A 139 5.47 -7.09 -4.98
C ILE A 139 4.63 -8.36 -5.20
N ASP A 140 4.71 -9.34 -4.31
CA ASP A 140 3.89 -10.56 -4.42
C ASP A 140 2.40 -10.25 -4.28
N GLN A 141 2.04 -9.26 -3.47
CA GLN A 141 0.66 -8.78 -3.39
C GLN A 141 0.19 -8.14 -4.71
N TRP A 142 1.04 -7.35 -5.38
CA TRP A 142 0.73 -6.81 -6.72
C TRP A 142 0.48 -7.93 -7.72
N PHE A 143 1.36 -8.93 -7.76
CA PHE A 143 1.25 -10.06 -8.69
C PHE A 143 0.05 -10.96 -8.36
N ARG A 144 -0.25 -11.17 -7.08
CA ARG A 144 -1.45 -11.89 -6.66
C ARG A 144 -2.72 -11.16 -7.10
N GLN A 145 -2.82 -9.86 -6.86
CA GLN A 145 -3.99 -9.08 -7.29
C GLN A 145 -4.13 -9.06 -8.81
N ALA A 146 -3.03 -8.96 -9.56
CA ALA A 146 -3.06 -9.04 -11.02
C ALA A 146 -3.62 -10.40 -11.52
N ARG A 147 -3.23 -11.51 -10.87
CA ARG A 147 -3.78 -12.84 -11.17
C ARG A 147 -5.25 -12.98 -10.76
N GLU A 148 -5.65 -12.41 -9.62
CA GLU A 148 -7.05 -12.37 -9.18
C GLU A 148 -7.92 -11.59 -10.18
N ASP A 149 -7.45 -10.44 -10.66
CA ASP A 149 -8.15 -9.67 -11.71
C ASP A 149 -8.25 -10.45 -13.01
N MET A 150 -7.20 -11.17 -13.43
CA MET A 150 -7.25 -12.02 -14.61
C MET A 150 -8.32 -13.12 -14.47
N ALA A 151 -8.37 -13.80 -13.32
CA ALA A 151 -9.37 -14.83 -13.05
C ALA A 151 -10.80 -14.25 -12.99
N MET A 152 -10.96 -13.04 -12.44
CA MET A 152 -12.24 -12.33 -12.46
C MET A 152 -12.67 -11.98 -13.88
N ALA A 153 -11.74 -11.52 -14.73
CA ALA A 153 -12.02 -11.19 -16.12
C ALA A 153 -12.56 -12.40 -16.90
N GLU A 154 -11.92 -13.58 -16.75
CA GLU A 154 -12.38 -14.83 -17.35
C GLU A 154 -13.76 -15.26 -16.86
N CYS A 155 -13.97 -15.20 -15.53
CA CYS A 155 -15.25 -15.56 -14.93
C CYS A 155 -16.39 -14.66 -15.44
N LEU A 156 -16.17 -13.34 -15.49
CA LEU A 156 -17.16 -12.37 -15.95
C LEU A 156 -17.46 -12.54 -17.44
N PHE A 157 -16.44 -12.82 -18.27
CA PHE A 157 -16.62 -13.11 -19.69
C PHE A 157 -17.52 -14.34 -19.90
N ASN A 158 -17.22 -15.44 -19.20
CA ASN A 158 -18.01 -16.68 -19.29
C ASN A 158 -19.47 -16.50 -18.85
N ASN A 159 -19.72 -15.55 -17.95
CA ASN A 159 -21.06 -15.19 -17.47
C ASN A 159 -21.69 -14.02 -18.26
N LYS A 160 -21.12 -13.62 -19.40
CA LYS A 160 -21.61 -12.57 -20.31
C LYS A 160 -21.64 -11.15 -19.70
N TYR A 161 -20.86 -10.92 -18.65
CA TYR A 161 -20.66 -9.59 -18.07
C TYR A 161 -19.46 -8.89 -18.74
N TYR A 162 -19.62 -8.55 -20.03
CA TYR A 162 -18.53 -8.07 -20.90
C TYR A 162 -17.85 -6.79 -20.41
N ARG A 163 -18.61 -5.82 -19.91
CA ARG A 163 -18.05 -4.60 -19.28
C ARG A 163 -17.12 -4.93 -18.11
N GLY A 164 -17.55 -5.84 -17.24
CA GLY A 164 -16.75 -6.31 -16.12
C GLY A 164 -15.49 -7.06 -16.57
N ALA A 165 -15.62 -7.91 -17.59
CA ALA A 165 -14.50 -8.64 -18.18
C ALA A 165 -13.43 -7.69 -18.75
N CYS A 166 -13.83 -6.66 -19.52
CA CYS A 166 -12.91 -5.63 -20.02
C CYS A 166 -12.23 -4.87 -18.87
N TYR A 167 -13.00 -4.43 -17.88
CA TYR A 167 -12.48 -3.70 -16.73
C TYR A 167 -11.41 -4.49 -15.97
N HIS A 168 -11.70 -5.74 -15.62
CA HIS A 168 -10.75 -6.58 -14.89
C HIS A 168 -9.55 -6.99 -15.75
N SER A 169 -9.71 -7.11 -17.08
CA SER A 169 -8.59 -7.30 -18.00
C SER A 169 -7.60 -6.14 -17.93
N GLN A 170 -8.09 -4.89 -17.98
CA GLN A 170 -7.26 -3.71 -17.85
C GLN A 170 -6.58 -3.64 -16.46
N GLN A 171 -7.32 -3.95 -15.39
CA GLN A 171 -6.76 -3.96 -14.02
C GLN A 171 -5.66 -5.01 -13.84
N ALA A 172 -5.84 -6.20 -14.41
CA ALA A 172 -4.83 -7.25 -14.39
C ALA A 172 -3.53 -6.75 -15.02
N ILE A 173 -3.61 -6.17 -16.23
CA ILE A 173 -2.47 -5.60 -16.95
C ILE A 173 -1.80 -4.49 -16.13
N GLU A 174 -2.58 -3.51 -15.66
CA GLU A 174 -2.08 -2.36 -14.90
C GLU A 174 -1.31 -2.81 -13.65
N LYS A 175 -1.91 -3.70 -12.85
CA LYS A 175 -1.29 -4.19 -11.60
C LYS A 175 -0.08 -5.06 -11.87
N GLY A 176 -0.11 -5.91 -12.90
CA GLY A 176 1.03 -6.71 -13.32
C GLY A 176 2.22 -5.83 -13.69
N MET A 177 2.00 -4.83 -14.55
CA MET A 177 3.04 -3.89 -14.98
C MET A 177 3.60 -3.07 -13.82
N LYS A 178 2.73 -2.53 -12.95
CA LYS A 178 3.16 -1.80 -11.75
C LYS A 178 3.99 -2.68 -10.82
N GLY A 179 3.60 -3.94 -10.62
CA GLY A 179 4.37 -4.89 -9.82
C GLY A 179 5.79 -5.09 -10.36
N VAL A 180 5.95 -5.25 -11.68
CA VAL A 180 7.27 -5.40 -12.32
C VAL A 180 8.10 -4.11 -12.23
N LEU A 181 7.48 -2.95 -12.43
CA LEU A 181 8.13 -1.64 -12.28
C LEU A 181 8.63 -1.42 -10.85
N ILE A 182 7.79 -1.67 -9.84
CA ILE A 182 8.16 -1.56 -8.43
C ILE A 182 9.32 -2.52 -8.11
N LYS A 183 9.29 -3.74 -8.64
CA LYS A 183 10.40 -4.71 -8.52
C LYS A 183 11.71 -4.19 -9.12
N LYS A 184 11.64 -3.31 -10.12
CA LYS A 184 12.80 -2.62 -10.73
C LYS A 184 13.18 -1.31 -10.03
N GLY A 185 12.56 -0.98 -8.90
CA GLY A 185 12.87 0.21 -8.11
C GLY A 185 12.11 1.47 -8.53
N TRP A 186 11.06 1.35 -9.35
CA TRP A 186 10.18 2.47 -9.64
C TRP A 186 9.34 2.84 -8.40
N GLU A 187 9.31 4.14 -8.08
CA GLU A 187 8.39 4.66 -7.07
C GLU A 187 6.97 4.73 -7.67
N LEU A 188 5.98 4.15 -6.99
CA LEU A 188 4.62 4.07 -7.48
C LEU A 188 4.00 5.46 -7.68
N GLU A 189 3.64 5.78 -8.92
CA GLU A 189 2.88 6.99 -9.27
C GLU A 189 1.42 6.64 -9.62
N LYS A 190 0.53 7.65 -9.52
CA LYS A 190 -0.88 7.53 -9.93
C LYS A 190 -1.00 7.59 -11.46
N VAL A 191 -0.55 6.54 -12.12
CA VAL A 191 -0.66 6.35 -13.57
C VAL A 191 -1.61 5.20 -13.86
N HIS A 192 -2.56 5.41 -14.75
CA HIS A 192 -3.50 4.38 -15.21
C HIS A 192 -3.33 4.05 -16.69
N SER A 193 -2.73 4.93 -17.49
CA SER A 193 -2.48 4.65 -18.91
C SER A 193 -1.45 3.53 -19.06
N ILE A 194 -1.85 2.47 -19.76
CA ILE A 194 -0.99 1.35 -20.11
C ILE A 194 0.12 1.81 -21.05
N ARG A 195 -0.19 2.70 -22.01
CA ARG A 195 0.83 3.29 -22.89
C ARG A 195 1.91 4.02 -22.08
N LEU A 196 1.52 4.83 -21.11
CA LEU A 196 2.48 5.51 -20.24
C LEU A 196 3.27 4.52 -19.36
N LEU A 197 2.62 3.49 -18.81
CA LEU A 197 3.31 2.45 -18.04
C LEU A 197 4.33 1.68 -18.91
N THR A 198 4.03 1.39 -20.16
CA THR A 198 4.97 0.75 -21.11
C THR A 198 6.18 1.65 -21.36
N SER A 199 5.97 2.94 -21.61
CA SER A 199 7.07 3.91 -21.79
C SER A 199 7.94 4.02 -20.53
N ILE A 200 7.32 4.00 -19.34
CA ILE A 200 8.08 3.95 -18.09
C ILE A 200 8.86 2.64 -18.01
N ALA A 201 8.24 1.49 -18.28
CA ALA A 201 8.87 0.17 -18.21
C ALA A 201 10.11 0.06 -19.12
N GLN A 202 10.06 0.63 -20.31
CA GLN A 202 11.21 0.69 -21.22
C GLN A 202 12.40 1.46 -20.61
N ARG A 203 12.15 2.59 -19.91
CA ARG A 203 13.21 3.34 -19.19
C ARG A 203 13.83 2.52 -18.05
N TYR A 204 13.11 1.56 -17.51
CA TYR A 204 13.59 0.60 -16.50
C TYR A 204 14.15 -0.71 -17.13
N GLY A 205 14.37 -0.75 -18.44
CA GLY A 205 14.95 -1.88 -19.16
C GLY A 205 14.02 -3.08 -19.29
N ILE A 206 12.71 -2.89 -19.23
CA ILE A 206 11.70 -3.93 -19.43
C ILE A 206 11.22 -3.85 -20.89
N SER A 207 11.31 -4.97 -21.61
CA SER A 207 10.81 -5.07 -22.98
C SER A 207 9.30 -4.90 -23.05
N SER A 208 8.79 -4.34 -24.14
CA SER A 208 7.35 -4.25 -24.35
C SER A 208 6.71 -5.64 -24.37
N VAL A 209 5.60 -5.79 -23.64
CA VAL A 209 4.85 -7.05 -23.55
C VAL A 209 3.61 -7.07 -24.45
N MET A 210 3.31 -5.95 -25.11
CA MET A 210 2.08 -5.70 -25.87
C MET A 210 2.35 -4.81 -27.09
N GLN A 211 1.53 -4.94 -28.13
CA GLN A 211 1.57 -4.09 -29.34
C GLN A 211 0.88 -2.75 -29.09
N GLU A 212 1.17 -1.75 -29.92
CA GLU A 212 0.61 -0.40 -29.77
C GLU A 212 -0.92 -0.36 -29.91
N GLU A 213 -1.45 -1.12 -30.86
CA GLU A 213 -2.89 -1.20 -31.12
C GLU A 213 -3.65 -1.84 -29.96
N ASP A 214 -3.00 -2.77 -29.25
CA ASP A 214 -3.56 -3.41 -28.06
C ASP A 214 -3.46 -2.48 -26.84
N MET A 215 -2.39 -1.68 -26.73
CA MET A 215 -2.29 -0.64 -25.71
C MET A 215 -3.43 0.39 -25.83
N ASP A 216 -3.68 0.89 -27.04
CA ASP A 216 -4.74 1.87 -27.27
C ASP A 216 -6.12 1.27 -27.02
N PHE A 217 -6.33 0.02 -27.44
CA PHE A 217 -7.56 -0.70 -27.14
C PHE A 217 -7.79 -0.83 -25.62
N ILE A 218 -6.80 -1.31 -24.87
CA ILE A 218 -6.92 -1.47 -23.42
C ILE A 218 -7.09 -0.12 -22.70
N ASP A 219 -6.39 0.94 -23.13
CA ASP A 219 -6.57 2.27 -22.54
C ASP A 219 -7.92 2.91 -22.88
N SER A 220 -8.55 2.49 -23.99
CA SER A 220 -9.92 2.90 -24.34
C SER A 220 -11.00 2.21 -23.52
N ILE A 221 -10.68 1.10 -22.82
CA ILE A 221 -11.65 0.38 -22.00
C ILE A 221 -12.23 1.30 -20.94
N TYR A 222 -13.57 1.32 -20.85
CA TYR A 222 -14.35 2.09 -19.90
C TYR A 222 -13.82 1.97 -18.46
N ARG A 223 -13.29 3.10 -17.94
CA ARG A 223 -12.91 3.25 -16.53
C ARG A 223 -13.98 3.94 -15.68
N GLY A 224 -14.94 4.61 -16.33
CA GLY A 224 -15.98 5.39 -15.66
C GLY A 224 -16.99 4.53 -14.92
N ARG A 225 -17.33 4.97 -13.70
CA ARG A 225 -18.38 4.33 -12.88
C ARG A 225 -19.75 4.97 -13.10
N TYR A 226 -19.79 6.07 -13.85
CA TYR A 226 -21.00 6.82 -14.16
C TYR A 226 -21.22 6.85 -15.68
N PRO A 227 -22.47 6.84 -16.16
CA PRO A 227 -22.79 6.95 -17.60
C PRO A 227 -22.18 8.19 -18.30
N ALA A 228 -21.83 9.23 -17.56
CA ALA A 228 -21.19 10.44 -18.08
C ALA A 228 -19.64 10.38 -18.10
N GLU A 229 -19.03 9.37 -17.46
CA GLU A 229 -17.60 9.05 -17.51
C GLU A 229 -17.33 7.90 -18.51
N GLU A 230 -18.23 7.72 -19.47
CA GLU A 230 -17.98 6.86 -20.62
C GLU A 230 -16.65 7.27 -21.26
N GLY A 231 -15.86 6.29 -21.72
CA GLY A 231 -14.51 6.52 -22.23
C GLY A 231 -14.46 7.63 -23.30
N LEU A 232 -13.26 7.99 -23.74
CA LEU A 232 -13.03 9.08 -24.71
C LEU A 232 -13.91 9.03 -25.98
N LEU A 233 -14.56 7.90 -26.29
CA LEU A 233 -15.51 7.73 -27.36
C LEU A 233 -16.84 7.10 -26.86
N PRO A 234 -18.02 7.60 -27.28
CA PRO A 234 -19.32 7.00 -26.96
C PRO A 234 -19.59 5.80 -27.88
N ILE A 235 -18.77 4.75 -27.75
CA ILE A 235 -18.85 3.53 -28.58
C ILE A 235 -19.87 2.50 -28.06
N GLY A 236 -20.56 2.79 -26.95
CA GLY A 236 -21.58 1.92 -26.35
C GLY A 236 -21.00 0.85 -25.42
N GLU A 237 -21.86 -0.04 -24.93
CA GLU A 237 -21.43 -1.18 -24.12
C GLU A 237 -20.45 -2.08 -24.91
N PRO A 238 -19.37 -2.57 -24.28
CA PRO A 238 -18.45 -3.47 -24.95
C PRO A 238 -19.15 -4.77 -25.39
N THR A 239 -18.85 -5.19 -26.60
CA THR A 239 -19.38 -6.41 -27.18
C THR A 239 -18.70 -7.65 -26.61
N MET A 240 -19.23 -8.84 -26.95
CA MET A 240 -18.55 -10.10 -26.66
C MET A 240 -17.16 -10.15 -27.30
N GLU A 241 -17.00 -9.61 -28.50
CA GLU A 241 -15.72 -9.59 -29.23
C GLU A 241 -14.69 -8.68 -28.52
N ASP A 242 -15.13 -7.52 -28.06
CA ASP A 242 -14.29 -6.61 -27.27
C ASP A 242 -13.80 -7.28 -25.99
N ALA A 243 -14.72 -7.91 -25.25
CA ALA A 243 -14.37 -8.60 -24.01
C ALA A 243 -13.45 -9.80 -24.26
N MET A 244 -13.71 -10.58 -25.31
CA MET A 244 -12.84 -11.69 -25.70
C MET A 244 -11.43 -11.19 -26.04
N ARG A 245 -11.33 -10.09 -26.81
CA ARG A 245 -10.06 -9.45 -27.14
C ARG A 245 -9.33 -8.96 -25.89
N ALA A 246 -10.02 -8.26 -24.98
CA ALA A 246 -9.45 -7.74 -23.74
C ALA A 246 -8.90 -8.86 -22.84
N VAL A 247 -9.69 -9.92 -22.64
CA VAL A 247 -9.29 -11.09 -21.83
C VAL A 247 -8.07 -11.78 -22.45
N LYS A 248 -8.05 -11.96 -23.77
CA LYS A 248 -6.91 -12.56 -24.47
C LYS A 248 -5.63 -11.75 -24.29
N ILE A 249 -5.70 -10.43 -24.50
CA ILE A 249 -4.57 -9.51 -24.32
C ILE A 249 -4.06 -9.58 -22.87
N ALA A 250 -4.98 -9.51 -21.89
CA ALA A 250 -4.60 -9.59 -20.48
C ALA A 250 -3.93 -10.92 -20.13
N SER A 251 -4.46 -12.05 -20.62
CA SER A 251 -3.86 -13.37 -20.41
C SER A 251 -2.43 -13.45 -20.95
N ASP A 252 -2.23 -12.96 -22.18
CA ASP A 252 -0.92 -12.94 -22.83
C ASP A 252 0.08 -12.04 -22.10
N VAL A 253 -0.36 -10.87 -21.63
CA VAL A 253 0.49 -9.94 -20.88
C VAL A 253 0.85 -10.52 -19.51
N ILE A 254 -0.14 -11.04 -18.77
CA ILE A 254 0.09 -11.64 -17.45
C ILE A 254 1.07 -12.81 -17.54
N ARG A 255 0.92 -13.69 -18.54
CA ARG A 255 1.83 -14.82 -18.79
C ARG A 255 3.27 -14.39 -19.14
N LYS A 256 3.45 -13.20 -19.74
CA LYS A 256 4.79 -12.66 -20.03
C LYS A 256 5.42 -11.97 -18.83
N LEU A 257 4.61 -11.40 -17.93
CA LEU A 257 5.09 -10.62 -16.79
C LEU A 257 5.32 -11.47 -15.53
N LEU A 258 4.48 -12.48 -15.28
CA LEU A 258 4.39 -13.23 -14.02
C LEU A 258 4.74 -14.70 -14.21
#